data_AF-A0A917RB16-F1
#
_entry.id   AF-A0A917RB16-F1
#
_cell.length_a   1.000
_cell.length_b   1.000
_cell.length_c   1.000
_cell.angle_alpha   90.00
_cell.angle_beta   90.00
_cell.angle_gamma   90.00
#
_symmetry.space_group_name_H-M   'P 1'
#
loop_
_entity.id
_entity.type
_entity.pdbx_description
1 polymer ?
#
loop_
_entity_poly.entity_id
_entity_poly.type
_entity_poly.pdbx_seq_one_letter_code
_entity_poly.pdbx_strand_id
1 'polypeptide(L)'
;MFVPEQWEPQRGEFCRLVGRCADPGVALAAVVDELHTAVGELETVLAEGEGPVRLDGESGDLIISPLTAEDVPAEAVALKTELTEMLPFAPIVSLLIELDKRTGYLDCFTHAGGQATARRS
;
A
#
# COMPACT_ATOMS: atom_id res chain seq x y z
N MET A 1 -5.60 -29.04 6.86
CA MET A 1 -6.71 -28.62 7.74
C MET A 1 -6.85 -29.69 8.81
N PHE A 2 -6.87 -29.33 10.10
CA PHE A 2 -7.00 -30.32 11.18
C PHE A 2 -8.41 -30.94 11.17
N VAL A 3 -8.52 -32.24 11.45
CA VAL A 3 -9.81 -32.86 11.76
C VAL A 3 -10.20 -32.56 13.22
N PRO A 4 -11.48 -32.62 13.61
CA PRO A 4 -11.93 -32.20 14.95
C PRO A 4 -11.14 -32.84 16.10
N GLU A 5 -10.86 -34.15 15.99
CA GLU A 5 -10.11 -34.93 16.99
C GLU A 5 -8.65 -34.45 17.17
N GLN A 6 -8.04 -33.91 16.11
CA GLN A 6 -6.69 -33.35 16.16
C GLN A 6 -6.68 -31.90 16.67
N TRP A 7 -7.79 -31.17 16.50
CA TRP A 7 -7.95 -29.77 16.89
C TRP A 7 -8.31 -29.58 18.36
N GLU A 8 -9.21 -30.41 18.89
CA GLU A 8 -9.69 -30.34 20.28
C GLU A 8 -8.54 -30.15 21.31
N PRO A 9 -7.44 -30.94 21.27
CA PRO A 9 -6.35 -30.79 22.23
C PRO A 9 -5.49 -29.53 22.01
N GLN A 10 -5.47 -28.98 20.80
CA GLN A 10 -4.67 -27.80 20.44
C GLN A 10 -5.41 -26.47 20.67
N ARG A 11 -6.75 -26.52 20.73
CA ARG A 11 -7.63 -25.34 20.81
C ARG A 11 -7.26 -24.40 21.96
N GLY A 12 -7.00 -24.93 23.14
CA GLY A 12 -6.66 -24.13 24.32
C GLY A 12 -5.35 -23.34 24.18
N GLU A 13 -4.31 -23.97 23.61
CA GLU A 13 -3.04 -23.29 23.36
C GLU A 13 -3.17 -22.27 22.23
N PHE A 14 -3.90 -22.60 21.17
CA PHE A 14 -4.17 -21.67 20.09
C PHE A 14 -4.92 -20.43 20.58
N CYS A 15 -6.00 -20.59 21.35
CA CYS A 15 -6.76 -19.48 21.94
C CYS A 15 -5.85 -18.55 22.76
N ARG A 16 -4.95 -19.13 23.57
CA ARG A 16 -3.95 -18.36 24.33
C ARG A 16 -2.98 -17.61 23.41
N LEU A 17 -2.49 -18.27 22.36
CA LEU A 17 -1.56 -17.69 21.38
C LEU A 17 -2.18 -16.48 20.66
N VAL A 18 -3.44 -16.58 20.25
CA VAL A 18 -4.16 -15.48 19.57
C VAL A 18 -4.81 -14.50 20.54
N GLY A 19 -4.61 -14.66 21.86
CA GLY A 19 -5.18 -13.79 22.89
C GLY A 19 -6.71 -13.80 22.97
N ARG A 20 -7.37 -14.89 22.55
CA ARG A 20 -8.83 -15.03 22.59
C ARG A 20 -9.26 -15.99 23.72
N CYS A 21 -10.45 -15.76 24.26
CA CYS A 21 -11.02 -16.65 25.28
C CYS A 21 -11.24 -18.06 24.70
N ALA A 22 -10.93 -19.10 25.48
CA ALA A 22 -11.20 -20.49 25.09
C ALA A 22 -12.70 -20.86 25.21
N ASP A 23 -13.48 -20.06 25.94
CA ASP A 23 -14.93 -20.13 25.95
C ASP A 23 -15.49 -19.43 24.69
N PRO A 24 -16.18 -20.15 23.80
CA PRO A 24 -16.68 -19.59 22.54
C PRO A 24 -17.78 -18.55 22.73
N GLY A 25 -18.61 -18.67 23.78
CA GLY A 25 -19.66 -17.70 24.07
C GLY A 25 -19.07 -16.36 24.51
N VAL A 26 -18.06 -16.40 25.37
CA VAL A 26 -17.33 -15.21 25.81
C VAL A 26 -16.55 -14.58 24.64
N ALA A 27 -15.86 -15.40 23.84
CA ALA A 27 -15.12 -14.89 22.69
C ALA A 27 -16.03 -14.25 21.63
N LEU A 28 -17.19 -14.86 21.35
CA LEU A 28 -18.15 -14.33 20.39
C LEU A 28 -18.79 -13.03 20.89
N ALA A 29 -19.20 -12.96 22.17
CA ALA A 29 -19.73 -11.73 22.76
C ALA A 29 -18.72 -10.58 22.65
N ALA A 30 -17.45 -10.83 22.96
CA ALA A 30 -16.40 -9.83 22.82
C ALA A 30 -16.21 -9.35 21.37
N VAL A 31 -16.28 -10.24 20.37
CA VAL A 31 -16.20 -9.87 18.95
C VAL A 31 -17.42 -9.05 18.52
N VAL A 32 -18.60 -9.38 19.03
CA VAL A 32 -19.82 -8.62 18.75
C VAL A 32 -19.72 -7.21 19.33
N ASP A 33 -19.23 -7.06 20.56
CA ASP A 33 -19.02 -5.76 21.20
C ASP A 33 -17.95 -4.93 20.46
N GLU A 34 -16.83 -5.57 20.08
CA GLU A 34 -15.76 -4.99 19.26
C GLU A 34 -16.31 -4.45 17.93
N LEU A 35 -17.14 -5.25 17.24
CA LEU A 35 -17.78 -4.86 15.99
C LEU A 35 -18.75 -3.69 16.16
N HIS A 36 -19.64 -3.73 17.18
CA HIS A 36 -20.58 -2.63 17.43
C HIS A 36 -19.85 -1.32 17.73
N THR A 37 -18.77 -1.39 18.50
CA THR A 37 -17.94 -0.22 18.81
C THR A 37 -17.32 0.35 17.54
N ALA A 38 -16.66 -0.49 16.74
CA ALA A 38 -16.00 -0.06 15.51
C ALA A 38 -17.00 0.51 14.48
N VAL A 39 -18.19 -0.10 14.35
CA VAL A 39 -19.24 0.41 13.46
C VAL A 39 -19.80 1.74 13.97
N GLY A 40 -20.05 1.89 15.27
CA GLY A 40 -20.52 3.16 15.84
C GLY A 40 -19.51 4.31 15.71
N GLU A 41 -18.22 4.01 15.86
CA GLU A 41 -17.13 4.97 15.59
C GLU A 41 -17.12 5.36 14.11
N LEU A 42 -17.24 4.39 13.20
CA LEU A 42 -17.32 4.66 11.76
C LEU A 42 -18.55 5.50 11.40
N GLU A 43 -19.73 5.21 11.96
CA GLU A 43 -20.94 6.01 11.77
C GLU A 43 -20.74 7.47 12.19
N THR A 44 -20.02 7.69 13.31
CA THR A 44 -19.67 9.04 13.77
C THR A 44 -18.80 9.77 12.74
N VAL A 45 -17.75 9.12 12.24
CA VAL A 45 -16.87 9.67 11.19
C VAL A 45 -17.65 9.98 9.91
N LEU A 46 -18.55 9.08 9.49
CA LEU A 46 -19.35 9.26 8.29
C LEU A 46 -20.38 10.38 8.43
N ALA A 47 -20.95 10.58 9.63
CA ALA A 47 -21.91 11.64 9.91
C ALA A 47 -21.30 13.05 9.83
N GLU A 48 -19.98 13.19 10.03
CA GLU A 48 -19.27 14.46 9.83
C GLU A 48 -19.25 14.90 8.35
N GLY A 49 -19.37 13.95 7.41
CA GLY A 49 -19.67 14.20 5.99
C GLY A 49 -18.55 14.83 5.14
N GLU A 50 -17.57 15.50 5.75
CA GLU A 50 -16.50 16.25 5.05
C GLU A 50 -15.11 15.62 5.19
N GLY A 51 -15.03 14.38 5.68
CA GLY A 51 -13.78 13.67 5.93
C GLY A 51 -13.19 12.90 4.74
N PRO A 52 -11.95 12.38 4.88
CA PRO A 52 -11.33 11.52 3.87
C PRO A 52 -12.10 10.21 3.68
N VAL A 53 -12.91 9.79 4.66
CA VAL A 53 -13.79 8.62 4.57
C VAL A 53 -15.24 9.11 4.57
N ARG A 54 -15.99 8.82 3.51
CA ARG A 54 -17.40 9.25 3.34
C ARG A 54 -18.21 8.22 2.57
N LEU A 55 -19.53 8.33 2.60
CA LEU A 55 -20.42 7.55 1.73
C LEU A 55 -20.78 8.33 0.47
N ASP A 56 -20.80 7.65 -0.66
CA ASP A 56 -21.41 8.19 -1.87
C ASP A 56 -22.93 8.32 -1.70
N GLY A 57 -23.48 9.48 -2.02
CA GLY A 57 -24.90 9.76 -1.81
C GLY A 57 -25.85 9.04 -2.76
N GLU A 58 -25.35 8.49 -3.87
CA GLU A 58 -26.16 7.82 -4.90
C GLU A 58 -25.96 6.29 -4.87
N SER A 59 -24.71 5.82 -4.78
CA SER A 59 -24.41 4.38 -4.76
C SER A 59 -24.33 3.79 -3.35
N GLY A 60 -24.08 4.60 -2.32
CA GLY A 60 -23.83 4.14 -0.96
C GLY A 60 -22.45 3.53 -0.76
N ASP A 61 -21.54 3.67 -1.73
CA ASP A 61 -20.18 3.14 -1.64
C ASP A 61 -19.33 3.95 -0.64
N LEU A 62 -18.41 3.25 0.05
CA LEU A 62 -17.43 3.90 0.90
C LEU A 62 -16.32 4.52 0.04
N ILE A 63 -16.21 5.85 0.06
CA ILE A 63 -15.15 6.59 -0.61
C ILE A 63 -14.07 6.93 0.42
N ILE A 64 -12.85 6.46 0.16
CA ILE A 64 -11.64 6.84 0.89
C ILE A 64 -10.79 7.72 -0.02
N SER A 65 -10.83 9.03 0.20
CA SER A 65 -9.97 9.98 -0.50
C SER A 65 -8.50 9.73 -0.16
N PRO A 66 -7.59 9.89 -1.13
CA PRO A 66 -6.18 10.01 -0.85
C PRO A 66 -5.96 11.11 0.20
N LEU A 67 -5.03 10.86 1.12
CA LEU A 67 -4.58 11.90 2.04
C LEU A 67 -4.06 13.08 1.21
N THR A 68 -4.48 14.28 1.56
CA THR A 68 -3.86 15.48 1.03
C THR A 68 -2.38 15.41 1.36
N ALA A 69 -1.53 15.58 0.34
CA ALA A 69 -0.12 15.69 0.56
C ALA A 69 0.13 16.87 1.51
N GLU A 70 0.95 16.65 2.52
CA GLU A 70 1.42 17.74 3.37
C GLU A 70 2.18 18.76 2.51
N ASP A 71 2.08 20.03 2.87
CA ASP A 71 2.86 21.08 2.22
C ASP A 71 4.35 20.76 2.34
N VAL A 72 5.06 20.82 1.22
CA VAL A 72 6.51 20.60 1.21
C VAL A 72 7.18 21.79 1.92
N PRO A 73 7.96 21.56 2.99
CA PRO A 73 8.60 22.65 3.72
C PRO A 73 9.51 23.50 2.83
N ALA A 74 9.61 24.79 3.12
CA ALA A 74 10.40 25.72 2.32
C ALA A 74 11.88 25.32 2.26
N GLU A 75 12.42 24.78 3.35
CA GLU A 75 13.76 24.22 3.42
C GLU A 75 13.97 23.02 2.50
N ALA A 76 12.95 22.17 2.32
CA ALA A 76 13.02 21.02 1.41
C ALA A 76 13.00 21.47 -0.06
N VAL A 77 12.24 22.52 -0.37
CA VAL A 77 12.25 23.16 -1.71
C VAL A 77 13.61 23.81 -2.00
N ALA A 78 14.18 24.51 -1.03
CA ALA A 78 15.51 25.12 -1.15
C ALA A 78 16.59 24.04 -1.39
N LEU A 79 16.61 22.99 -0.56
CA LEU A 79 17.55 21.88 -0.70
C LEU A 79 17.43 21.17 -2.06
N LYS A 80 16.19 20.92 -2.53
CA LYS A 80 15.97 20.36 -3.88
C LYS A 80 16.58 21.24 -4.95
N THR A 81 16.46 22.56 -4.81
CA THR A 81 17.00 23.54 -5.78
C THR A 81 18.52 23.45 -5.80
N GLU A 82 19.17 23.51 -4.63
CA GLU A 82 20.62 23.35 -4.51
C GLU A 82 21.11 22.03 -5.11
N LEU A 83 20.45 20.91 -4.79
CA LEU A 83 20.79 19.60 -5.35
C LEU A 83 20.62 19.56 -6.87
N THR A 84 19.59 20.23 -7.41
CA THR A 84 19.34 20.28 -8.85
C THR A 84 20.44 21.07 -9.56
N GLU A 85 20.93 22.15 -8.95
CA GLU A 85 22.05 22.94 -9.48
C GLU A 85 23.37 22.17 -9.49
N MET A 86 23.52 21.18 -8.60
CA MET A 86 24.68 20.29 -8.56
C MET A 86 24.63 19.17 -9.61
N LEU A 87 23.48 18.93 -10.26
CA LEU A 87 23.36 17.86 -11.25
C LEU A 87 24.21 18.20 -12.48
N PRO A 88 25.05 17.25 -12.96
CA PRO A 88 25.84 17.48 -14.15
C PRO A 88 24.91 17.60 -15.37
N PHE A 89 25.18 18.58 -16.23
CA PHE A 89 24.61 18.58 -17.58
C PHE A 89 25.27 17.46 -18.40
N ALA A 90 24.61 16.32 -18.46
CA ALA A 90 24.96 15.25 -19.39
C ALA A 90 23.98 15.26 -20.57
N PRO A 91 24.46 15.19 -21.83
CA PRO A 91 23.58 15.00 -22.98
C PRO A 91 22.70 13.77 -22.73
N ILE A 92 21.39 13.89 -22.95
CA ILE A 92 20.41 12.83 -22.65
C ILE A 92 20.82 11.48 -23.27
N VAL A 93 21.42 11.52 -24.46
CA VAL A 93 21.92 10.33 -25.16
C VAL A 93 23.05 9.64 -24.40
N SER A 94 23.96 10.40 -23.77
CA SER A 94 25.05 9.84 -22.96
C SER A 94 24.53 9.16 -21.69
N LEU A 95 23.49 9.74 -21.06
CA LEU A 95 22.81 9.12 -19.92
C LEU A 95 22.11 7.82 -20.30
N LEU A 96 21.41 7.80 -21.44
CA LEU A 96 20.72 6.61 -21.93
C LEU A 96 21.71 5.48 -22.27
N ILE A 97 22.84 5.80 -22.89
CA ILE A 97 23.91 4.81 -23.18
C ILE A 97 24.48 4.23 -21.88
N GLU A 98 24.75 5.07 -20.88
CA GLU A 98 25.30 4.59 -19.59
C GLU A 98 24.27 3.80 -18.77
N LEU A 99 23.02 4.23 -18.77
CA LEU A 99 21.92 3.51 -18.12
C LEU A 99 21.74 2.13 -18.74
N ASP A 100 21.74 2.05 -20.07
CA ASP A 100 21.63 0.80 -20.81
C ASP A 100 22.80 -0.14 -20.52
N LYS A 101 24.04 0.38 -20.51
CA LYS A 101 25.22 -0.42 -20.12
C LYS A 101 25.10 -1.04 -18.72
N ARG A 102 24.45 -0.36 -17.77
CA ARG A 102 24.31 -0.83 -16.38
C ARG A 102 23.12 -1.75 -16.17
N THR A 103 22.05 -1.55 -16.92
CA THR A 103 20.75 -2.19 -16.65
C THR A 103 20.27 -3.12 -17.76
N GLY A 104 20.85 -3.04 -18.97
CA GLY A 104 20.37 -3.74 -20.17
C GLY A 104 18.97 -3.29 -20.60
N TYR A 105 18.52 -2.11 -20.16
CA TYR A 105 17.12 -1.70 -20.31
C TYR A 105 16.66 -1.62 -21.78
N LEU A 106 17.55 -1.30 -22.72
CA LEU A 106 17.20 -1.23 -24.14
C LEU A 106 16.96 -2.60 -24.77
N ASP A 107 17.49 -3.69 -24.19
CA ASP A 107 17.24 -5.06 -24.66
C ASP A 107 15.76 -5.47 -24.51
N CYS A 108 15.00 -4.78 -23.65
CA CYS A 108 13.57 -4.97 -23.47
C CYS A 108 12.71 -4.25 -24.53
N PHE A 109 13.29 -3.33 -25.31
CA PHE A 109 12.56 -2.65 -26.39
C PHE A 109 12.64 -3.46 -27.66
N THR A 110 11.48 -3.92 -28.13
CA THR A 110 11.36 -4.52 -29.45
C THR A 110 11.19 -3.38 -30.46
N HIS A 111 12.16 -3.18 -31.37
CA HIS A 111 12.02 -2.19 -32.44
C HIS A 111 10.83 -2.57 -33.34
N ALA A 112 9.83 -1.68 -33.42
CA ALA A 112 8.63 -1.85 -34.23
C ALA A 112 8.88 -1.82 -35.76
N GLY A 113 10.11 -1.54 -36.19
CA GLY A 113 10.56 -1.68 -37.58
C GLY A 113 11.62 -2.78 -37.64
N GLY A 114 11.24 -3.98 -38.05
CA GLY A 114 12.12 -5.15 -38.00
C GLY A 114 13.44 -4.94 -38.75
N GLN A 115 14.56 -4.95 -38.03
CA GLN A 115 15.75 -5.76 -38.29
C GLN A 115 16.86 -5.54 -37.24
N ALA A 116 17.47 -6.67 -36.86
CA ALA A 116 18.70 -6.91 -36.10
C ALA A 116 18.77 -6.51 -34.60
N THR A 117 18.84 -7.55 -33.77
CA THR A 117 19.39 -7.53 -32.41
C THR A 117 20.84 -7.06 -32.42
N ALA A 118 21.17 -6.05 -31.62
CA ALA A 118 22.55 -5.64 -31.39
C ALA A 118 23.23 -6.66 -30.47
N ARG A 119 23.76 -7.74 -31.05
CA ARG A 119 24.56 -8.74 -30.32
C ARG A 119 25.97 -8.18 -30.09
N ARG A 120 26.36 -8.01 -28.82
CA ARG A 120 27.74 -7.66 -28.43
C ARG A 120 28.72 -8.78 -28.83
N SER A 121 29.80 -8.39 -29.52
CA SER A 121 31.04 -9.15 -29.70
C SER A 121 32.07 -8.76 -28.64
#